data_AF-A0A3M1WS05-F1
#
_entry.id   AF-A0A3M1WS05-F1
#
_cell.length_a   1.000
_cell.length_b   1.000
_cell.length_c   1.000
_cell.angle_alpha   90.00
_cell.angle_beta   90.00
_cell.angle_gamma   90.00
#
_symmetry.space_group_name_H-M   'P 1'
#
loop_
_entity.id
_entity.type
_entity.pdbx_description
1 polymer ?
#
loop_
_entity_poly.entity_id
_entity_poly.type
_entity_poly.pdbx_seq_one_letter_code
_entity_poly.pdbx_strand_id
1 'polypeptide(L)'
;MMRESRWRFLAHSMDAWSAEQTWQPRADVLRSPEGWLVKIELAGVRQEDVRLAIRDNRLHISGVRRDTSLQQGFSYYSLEMAYSRFERIVEFPCGIDPTRVSTEYRDGILYVKLYGS
;
A
#
# COMPACT_ATOMS: atom_id res chain seq x y z
N MET A 1 27.74 -40.14 -1.62
CA MET A 1 26.35 -40.03 -1.13
C MET A 1 26.21 -38.63 -0.53
N MET A 2 25.41 -37.80 -1.21
CA MET A 2 24.99 -36.41 -0.96
C MET A 2 26.03 -35.35 -0.50
N ARG A 3 26.29 -34.42 -1.42
CA ARG A 3 27.19 -33.25 -1.36
C ARG A 3 26.71 -32.24 -0.33
N GLU A 4 27.62 -31.80 0.54
CA GLU A 4 27.57 -30.46 1.13
C GLU A 4 27.56 -29.44 -0.01
N SER A 5 26.58 -28.54 -0.01
CA SER A 5 26.56 -27.42 -0.92
C SER A 5 25.79 -26.29 -0.28
N ARG A 6 26.49 -25.13 -0.23
CA ARG A 6 25.92 -23.78 -0.13
C ARG A 6 25.36 -23.52 1.28
N TRP A 7 25.66 -22.41 1.96
CA TRP A 7 25.40 -21.04 1.52
C TRP A 7 26.35 -20.06 2.23
N ARG A 8 27.36 -19.56 1.50
CA ARG A 8 27.71 -18.13 1.60
C ARG A 8 26.53 -17.38 0.98
N PHE A 9 26.24 -16.15 1.42
CA PHE A 9 25.02 -15.36 1.14
C PHE A 9 23.85 -15.89 2.00
N LEU A 10 23.46 -15.24 3.10
CA LEU A 10 22.60 -14.05 3.12
C LEU A 10 22.89 -13.18 4.37
N ALA A 11 24.04 -12.51 4.38
CA ALA A 11 24.24 -11.34 5.22
C ALA A 11 24.47 -10.13 4.31
N HIS A 12 23.58 -9.89 3.34
CA HIS A 12 23.60 -8.71 2.49
C HIS A 12 22.16 -8.21 2.27
N SER A 13 21.97 -6.96 2.71
CA SER A 13 20.91 -6.00 2.38
C SER A 13 19.45 -6.36 2.71
N MET A 14 19.02 -6.01 3.94
CA MET A 14 17.63 -5.64 4.22
C MET A 14 17.21 -4.32 3.53
N ASP A 15 18.15 -3.61 2.88
CA ASP A 15 17.90 -2.38 2.11
C ASP A 15 17.85 -2.58 0.59
N ALA A 16 17.93 -3.80 0.08
CA ALA A 16 17.72 -4.07 -1.34
C ALA A 16 16.26 -4.44 -1.59
N TRP A 17 15.37 -3.44 -1.45
CA TRP A 17 14.08 -3.52 -2.12
C TRP A 17 14.34 -3.62 -3.62
N SER A 18 14.12 -4.80 -4.21
CA SER A 18 14.07 -4.90 -5.67
C SER A 18 12.97 -3.94 -6.14
N ALA A 19 13.34 -3.03 -7.03
CA ALA A 19 12.43 -2.05 -7.62
C ALA A 19 11.30 -2.69 -8.46
N GLU A 20 11.26 -4.02 -8.56
CA GLU A 20 10.50 -4.73 -9.58
C GLU A 20 9.05 -5.07 -9.20
N GLN A 21 8.62 -4.93 -7.94
CA GLN A 21 7.20 -5.13 -7.62
C GLN A 21 6.69 -4.25 -6.46
N THR A 22 6.33 -3.01 -6.82
CA THR A 22 5.51 -2.16 -5.96
C THR A 22 4.11 -2.77 -5.87
N TRP A 23 3.63 -3.05 -4.67
CA TRP A 23 2.27 -3.54 -4.47
C TRP A 23 1.28 -2.48 -4.97
N GLN A 24 0.30 -2.89 -5.78
CA GLN A 24 -0.77 -2.02 -6.25
C GLN A 24 -2.09 -2.41 -5.58
N PRO A 25 -2.40 -1.85 -4.40
CA PRO A 25 -3.66 -2.12 -3.72
C PRO A 25 -4.86 -1.73 -4.58
N ARG A 26 -5.92 -2.55 -4.53
CA ARG A 26 -7.17 -2.31 -5.25
C ARG A 26 -7.92 -1.15 -4.60
N ALA A 27 -8.61 -0.36 -5.44
CA ALA A 27 -9.40 0.75 -4.96
C ALA A 27 -10.72 0.88 -5.74
N ASP A 28 -11.79 1.22 -5.01
CA ASP A 28 -13.08 1.64 -5.56
C ASP A 28 -13.20 3.17 -5.48
N VAL A 29 -13.83 3.78 -6.47
CA VAL A 29 -14.06 5.22 -6.54
C VAL A 29 -15.55 5.48 -6.77
N LEU A 30 -16.17 6.18 -5.82
CA LEU A 30 -17.61 6.44 -5.81
C LEU A 30 -17.86 7.94 -5.78
N ARG A 31 -18.85 8.41 -6.55
CA ARG A 31 -19.38 9.76 -6.47
C ARG A 31 -20.57 9.79 -5.51
N SER A 32 -20.66 10.80 -4.67
CA SER A 32 -21.85 11.12 -3.86
C SER A 32 -22.25 12.59 -4.05
N PRO A 33 -23.43 13.01 -3.54
CA PRO A 33 -23.81 14.42 -3.54
C PRO A 33 -22.83 15.33 -2.81
N GLU A 34 -22.12 14.81 -1.80
CA GLU A 34 -21.18 15.57 -0.97
C GLU A 34 -19.76 15.64 -1.57
N GLY A 35 -19.45 14.82 -2.57
CA GLY A 35 -18.14 14.77 -3.24
C GLY A 35 -17.75 13.36 -3.68
N TRP A 36 -16.54 12.92 -3.34
CA TRP A 36 -15.99 11.60 -3.70
C TRP A 36 -15.68 10.73 -2.48
N LEU A 37 -15.84 9.43 -2.63
CA LEU A 37 -15.35 8.40 -1.72
C LEU A 37 -14.40 7.46 -2.46
N VAL A 38 -13.18 7.35 -1.98
CA VAL A 38 -12.22 6.33 -2.40
C VAL A 38 -12.07 5.29 -1.31
N LYS A 39 -12.25 4.02 -1.65
CA LYS A 39 -11.97 2.88 -0.76
C LYS A 39 -10.73 2.18 -1.27
N ILE A 40 -9.76 1.86 -0.42
CA ILE A 40 -8.55 1.15 -0.83
C ILE A 40 -8.20 0.03 0.16
N GLU A 41 -7.91 -1.14 -0.38
CA GLU A 41 -7.55 -2.35 0.39
C GLU A 41 -6.11 -2.26 0.87
N LEU A 42 -5.91 -2.14 2.18
CA LEU A 42 -4.62 -1.95 2.83
C LEU A 42 -4.40 -2.92 4.01
N ALA A 43 -5.06 -4.08 4.02
CA ALA A 43 -4.92 -5.06 5.11
C ALA A 43 -3.45 -5.32 5.47
N GLY A 44 -3.11 -5.21 6.77
CA GLY A 44 -1.75 -5.35 7.27
C GLY A 44 -0.84 -4.13 7.11
N VAL A 45 -1.34 -3.01 6.58
CA VAL A 45 -0.67 -1.70 6.61
C VAL A 45 -1.09 -0.98 7.89
N ARG A 46 -0.13 -0.31 8.54
CA ARG A 46 -0.43 0.57 9.67
C ARG A 46 -0.86 1.94 9.15
N GLN A 47 -1.85 2.55 9.79
CA GLN A 47 -2.43 3.80 9.29
C GLN A 47 -1.39 4.93 9.21
N GLU A 48 -0.45 4.98 10.15
CA GLU A 48 0.64 5.95 10.19
C GLU A 48 1.65 5.83 9.04
N ASP A 49 1.66 4.69 8.33
CA ASP A 49 2.52 4.47 7.17
C ASP A 49 1.88 4.94 5.85
N VAL A 50 0.62 5.38 5.89
CA VAL A 50 -0.11 5.84 4.71
C VAL A 50 0.08 7.34 4.53
N ARG A 51 0.41 7.76 3.32
CA ARG A 51 0.48 9.16 2.90
C ARG A 51 -0.51 9.42 1.78
N LEU A 52 -1.23 10.54 1.91
CA LEU A 52 -2.18 11.04 0.93
C LEU A 52 -1.67 12.37 0.37
N ALA A 53 -1.79 12.55 -0.94
CA ALA A 53 -1.54 13.84 -1.59
C ALA A 53 -2.51 14.03 -2.75
N ILE A 54 -3.00 15.25 -2.94
CA ILE A 54 -3.83 15.63 -4.09
C ILE A 54 -2.99 16.50 -5.00
N ARG A 55 -3.00 16.19 -6.30
CA ARG A 55 -2.33 16.95 -7.35
C ARG A 55 -3.25 16.97 -8.56
N ASP A 56 -3.65 18.16 -9.02
CA ASP A 56 -4.57 18.35 -10.14
C ASP A 56 -5.88 17.56 -9.97
N ASN A 57 -6.16 16.61 -10.86
CA ASN A 57 -7.31 15.71 -10.80
C ASN A 57 -6.96 14.34 -10.19
N ARG A 58 -5.90 14.22 -9.37
CA ARG A 58 -5.39 12.94 -8.87
C ARG A 58 -5.24 12.91 -7.36
N LEU A 59 -5.71 11.81 -6.75
CA LEU A 59 -5.38 11.42 -5.38
C LEU A 59 -4.26 10.37 -5.41
N HIS A 60 -3.11 10.71 -4.87
CA HIS A 60 -1.99 9.83 -4.61
C HIS A 60 -2.10 9.21 -3.22
N ILE A 61 -2.00 7.89 -3.16
CA ILE A 61 -2.05 7.09 -1.92
C ILE A 61 -0.81 6.21 -1.92
N SER A 62 0.08 6.41 -0.95
CA SER A 62 1.37 5.70 -0.89
C SER A 62 1.69 5.24 0.52
N GLY A 63 2.55 4.25 0.64
CA GLY A 63 2.98 3.74 1.94
C GLY A 63 3.82 2.47 1.83
N VAL A 64 3.87 1.70 2.93
CA VAL A 64 4.59 0.43 2.98
C VAL A 64 3.82 -0.60 3.78
N ARG A 65 3.76 -1.84 3.27
CA ARG A 65 3.35 -3.01 4.04
C ARG A 65 4.60 -3.73 4.53
N ARG A 66 4.77 -3.81 5.84
CA ARG A 66 5.94 -4.47 6.46
C ARG A 66 5.60 -5.91 6.83
N ASP A 67 6.56 -6.80 6.63
CA ASP A 67 6.52 -8.13 7.23
C ASP A 67 7.09 -8.05 8.64
N THR A 68 6.29 -8.41 9.65
CA THR A 68 6.75 -8.48 11.05
C THR A 68 6.91 -9.92 11.53
N SER A 69 6.66 -10.90 10.66
CA SER A 69 6.53 -12.32 11.01
C SER A 69 7.78 -13.15 10.69
N LEU A 70 8.62 -12.71 9.75
CA LEU A 70 9.90 -13.34 9.45
C LEU A 70 10.94 -13.06 10.55
N GLN A 71 10.87 -13.86 11.62
CA GLN A 71 11.86 -13.88 12.69
C GLN A 71 12.94 -14.94 12.41
N GLN A 72 14.08 -14.87 13.08
CA GLN A 72 15.10 -15.92 12.97
C GLN A 72 14.50 -17.28 13.37
N GLY A 73 14.78 -18.30 12.55
CA GLY A 73 14.31 -19.68 12.76
C GLY A 73 13.07 -20.09 11.96
N PHE A 74 12.41 -19.15 11.26
CA PHE A 74 11.30 -19.47 10.36
C PHE A 74 11.80 -19.83 8.96
N SER A 75 11.31 -20.95 8.44
CA SER A 75 11.38 -21.30 7.01
C SER A 75 9.99 -21.11 6.39
N TYR A 76 9.91 -20.48 5.22
CA TYR A 76 8.64 -20.30 4.52
C TYR A 76 8.41 -21.44 3.51
N TYR A 77 7.14 -21.85 3.35
CA TYR A 77 6.73 -22.76 2.28
C TYR A 77 6.25 -21.98 1.04
N SER A 78 5.47 -20.91 1.24
CA SER A 78 5.01 -19.99 0.20
C SER A 78 4.80 -18.58 0.80
N LEU A 79 5.04 -17.54 -0.01
CA LEU A 79 4.81 -16.13 0.33
C LEU A 79 4.04 -15.46 -0.81
N GLU A 80 2.72 -15.42 -0.71
CA GLU A 80 1.83 -14.82 -1.72
C GLU A 80 1.47 -13.35 -1.39
N MET A 81 1.71 -12.94 -0.14
CA MET A 81 1.42 -11.59 0.33
C MET A 81 2.54 -10.64 -0.07
N ALA A 82 2.19 -9.46 -0.58
CA ALA A 82 3.15 -8.42 -0.87
C ALA A 82 3.55 -7.67 0.42
N TYR A 83 4.85 -7.66 0.72
CA TYR A 83 5.45 -6.87 1.80
C TYR A 83 6.42 -5.85 1.21
N SER A 84 5.88 -4.81 0.58
CA SER A 84 6.65 -3.81 -0.13
C SER A 84 6.04 -2.42 0.03
N ARG A 85 6.70 -1.42 -0.55
CA ARG A 85 6.08 -0.12 -0.79
C ARG A 85 4.90 -0.29 -1.74
N PHE A 86 3.89 0.56 -1.56
CA PHE A 86 2.79 0.68 -2.49
C PHE A 86 2.62 2.12 -2.95
N GLU A 87 2.13 2.27 -4.17
CA GLU A 87 1.60 3.51 -4.70
C GLU A 87 0.32 3.19 -5.47
N ARG A 88 -0.72 3.98 -5.20
CA ARG A 88 -1.97 3.98 -5.92
C ARG A 88 -2.32 5.41 -6.28
N ILE A 89 -2.53 5.64 -7.57
CA ILE A 89 -3.01 6.91 -8.09
C ILE A 89 -4.45 6.71 -8.56
N VAL A 90 -5.35 7.50 -8.00
CA VAL A 90 -6.74 7.58 -8.44
C VAL A 90 -6.90 8.87 -9.23
N GLU A 91 -7.22 8.74 -10.52
CA GLU A 91 -7.53 9.87 -11.39
C GLU A 91 -9.05 10.07 -11.46
N PHE A 92 -9.47 11.33 -11.28
CA PHE A 92 -10.87 11.73 -11.31
C PHE A 92 -11.22 12.33 -12.68
N PRO A 93 -12.49 12.24 -13.11
CA PRO A 93 -12.94 12.74 -14.42
C PRO A 93 -12.89 14.27 -14.54
N CYS A 94 -12.73 14.99 -13.43
CA CYS A 94 -12.60 16.45 -13.37
C CYS A 94 -11.51 16.83 -12.35
N GLY A 95 -11.03 18.07 -12.43
CA GLY A 95 -10.17 18.64 -11.39
C GLY A 95 -10.85 18.52 -10.02
N ILE A 96 -10.07 18.20 -8.98
CA ILE A 96 -10.58 18.08 -7.62
C ILE A 96 -9.89 19.10 -6.71
N ASP A 97 -10.69 19.96 -6.08
CA ASP A 97 -10.23 20.90 -5.05
C ASP A 97 -11.15 20.77 -3.82
N PRO A 98 -10.94 19.72 -2.99
CA PRO A 98 -11.85 19.45 -1.91
C PRO A 98 -11.70 20.47 -0.78
N THR A 99 -12.82 21.06 -0.39
CA THR A 99 -12.89 21.97 0.77
C THR A 99 -12.56 21.28 2.09
N ARG A 100 -12.73 19.95 2.14
CA ARG A 100 -12.40 19.12 3.29
C ARG A 100 -12.02 17.72 2.85
N VAL A 101 -11.06 17.13 3.54
CA VAL A 101 -10.69 15.72 3.42
C VAL A 101 -10.90 15.03 4.76
N SER A 102 -11.48 13.83 4.77
CA SER A 102 -11.51 12.97 5.95
C SER A 102 -11.11 11.54 5.61
N THR A 103 -10.56 10.85 6.61
CA THR A 103 -10.11 9.47 6.46
C THR A 103 -10.65 8.60 7.58
N GLU A 104 -11.02 7.37 7.25
CA GLU A 104 -11.38 6.34 8.21
C GLU A 104 -10.64 5.06 7.84
N TYR A 105 -10.07 4.37 8.82
CA TYR A 105 -9.39 3.09 8.61
C TYR A 105 -10.11 2.00 9.40
N ARG A 106 -10.68 1.02 8.69
CA ARG A 106 -11.49 -0.03 9.30
C ARG A 106 -11.37 -1.32 8.50
N ASP A 107 -11.16 -2.43 9.19
CA ASP A 107 -11.12 -3.79 8.61
C ASP A 107 -10.11 -3.94 7.46
N GLY A 108 -8.97 -3.24 7.54
CA GLY A 108 -7.96 -3.25 6.49
C GLY A 108 -8.35 -2.45 5.24
N ILE A 109 -9.37 -1.60 5.32
CA ILE A 109 -9.79 -0.69 4.25
C ILE A 109 -9.58 0.75 4.72
N LEU A 110 -8.91 1.55 3.90
CA LEU A 110 -8.88 2.99 4.07
C LEU A 110 -9.99 3.62 3.22
N TYR A 111 -10.80 4.43 3.87
CA TYR A 111 -11.83 5.26 3.26
C TYR A 111 -11.31 6.70 3.22
N VAL A 112 -11.19 7.28 2.05
CA VAL A 112 -10.83 8.69 1.85
C VAL A 112 -12.04 9.42 1.28
N LYS A 113 -12.57 10.38 2.03
CA LYS A 113 -13.71 11.21 1.63
C LYS A 113 -13.19 12.60 1.25
N LEU A 114 -13.52 13.02 0.04
CA LEU A 114 -13.20 14.34 -0.52
C LEU A 114 -14.51 15.12 -0.64
N TYR A 115 -14.66 16.23 0.07
CA TYR A 115 -15.90 17.00 0.10
C TYR A 115 -15.84 18.25 -0.78
N GLY A 116 -16.94 18.58 -1.45
CA GLY A 116 -17.07 19.84 -2.20
C GLY A 116 -16.27 19.88 -3.51
N SER A 117 -15.98 18.71 -4.07
CA SER A 117 -15.17 18.47 -5.27
C SER A 117 -15.97 18.22 -6.53
#